data_AF-A0A6A5YC94-F1
#
_entry.id   AF-A0A6A5YC94-F1
#
_cell.length_a   1.000
_cell.length_b   1.000
_cell.length_c   1.000
_cell.angle_alpha   90.00
_cell.angle_beta   90.00
_cell.angle_gamma   90.00
#
_symmetry.space_group_name_H-M   'P 1'
#
loop_
_entity.id
_entity.type
_entity.pdbx_description
1 polymer ?
#
loop_
_entity_poly.entity_id
_entity_poly.type
_entity_poly.pdbx_seq_one_letter_code
_entity_poly.pdbx_strand_id
1 'polypeptide(L)'
;MALARLAPSRTKADFFERLGLSAENPNHKQLYAMMKAEAAEGRRRTSQDSSNLVPQCQNDRNVHPPYSSNQITETAMHREVLNVYYSASQYTKPYYDLAHYVDGRNEDNWIIRWLLWHVFRYRDNRNRNRGARSDSDEDLCTGHSTATGQPKSGSREVKRDNANGQSVVPYDPIRDL
;
A
#
# COMPACT_ATOMS: atom_id res chain seq x y z
N MET A 1 21.85 22.89 0.45
CA MET A 1 20.67 23.17 -0.40
C MET A 1 19.67 22.04 -0.15
N ALA A 2 18.42 22.36 0.17
CA ALA A 2 17.37 21.35 0.36
C ALA A 2 16.87 20.84 -1.01
N LEU A 3 16.57 19.54 -1.10
CA LEU A 3 16.05 18.91 -2.31
C LEU A 3 14.62 19.39 -2.58
N ALA A 4 14.31 19.74 -3.84
CA ALA A 4 12.94 20.14 -4.18
C ALA A 4 11.97 18.98 -3.97
N ARG A 5 10.79 19.31 -3.43
CA ARG A 5 9.77 18.33 -3.01
C ARG A 5 9.32 17.46 -4.18
N LEU A 6 9.29 16.15 -3.96
CA LEU A 6 8.73 15.20 -4.92
C LEU A 6 7.23 15.06 -4.71
N ALA A 7 6.46 15.11 -5.80
CA ALA A 7 5.02 14.87 -5.73
C ALA A 7 4.73 13.41 -5.32
N PRO A 8 3.70 13.14 -4.48
CA PRO A 8 3.38 11.78 -4.03
C PRO A 8 3.04 10.79 -5.17
N SER A 9 2.59 11.29 -6.32
CA SER A 9 2.26 10.46 -7.49
C SER A 9 3.48 9.94 -8.25
N ARG A 10 4.69 10.39 -7.91
CA ARG A 10 5.93 9.99 -8.58
C ARG A 10 6.34 8.57 -8.24
N THR A 11 7.11 7.96 -9.13
CA THR A 11 7.47 6.55 -9.01
C THR A 11 8.62 6.33 -8.03
N LYS A 12 8.83 5.07 -7.62
CA LYS A 12 10.02 4.69 -6.85
C LYS A 12 11.31 5.00 -7.62
N ALA A 13 11.31 4.90 -8.96
CA ALA A 13 12.48 5.25 -9.77
C ALA A 13 12.83 6.74 -9.63
N ASP A 14 11.83 7.62 -9.76
CA ASP A 14 12.01 9.07 -9.57
C ASP A 14 12.54 9.41 -8.17
N PHE A 15 12.07 8.69 -7.15
CA PHE A 15 12.53 8.83 -5.78
C PHE A 15 14.01 8.45 -5.62
N PHE A 16 14.42 7.32 -6.23
CA PHE A 16 15.81 6.85 -6.20
C PHE A 16 16.72 7.83 -6.95
N GLU A 17 16.32 8.26 -8.15
CA GLU A 17 17.04 9.24 -8.95
C GLU A 17 17.26 10.54 -8.17
N ARG A 18 16.21 11.04 -7.49
CA ARG A 18 16.28 12.28 -6.73
C ARG A 18 17.24 12.23 -5.55
N LEU A 19 17.43 11.05 -4.96
CA LEU A 19 18.34 10.82 -3.85
C LEU A 19 19.73 10.36 -4.29
N GLY A 20 19.97 10.20 -5.59
CA GLY A 20 21.20 9.61 -6.11
C GLY A 20 21.36 8.13 -5.72
N LEU A 21 20.25 7.46 -5.39
CA LEU A 21 20.21 6.05 -5.05
C LEU A 21 20.05 5.21 -6.32
N SER A 22 20.61 4.00 -6.28
CA SER A 22 20.54 3.03 -7.38
C SER A 22 19.72 1.83 -6.95
N ALA A 23 18.74 1.46 -7.79
CA ALA A 23 17.93 0.27 -7.59
C ALA A 23 18.72 -1.02 -7.80
N GLU A 24 19.93 -0.98 -8.35
CA GLU A 24 20.78 -2.17 -8.54
C GLU A 24 21.70 -2.41 -7.34
N ASN A 25 21.95 -1.39 -6.52
CA ASN A 25 22.84 -1.50 -5.37
C ASN A 25 22.11 -2.09 -4.14
N PRO A 26 22.56 -3.23 -3.59
CA PRO A 26 21.90 -3.84 -2.43
C PRO A 26 21.91 -2.94 -1.18
N ASN A 27 22.93 -2.11 -0.99
CA ASN A 27 22.99 -1.19 0.15
C ASN A 27 21.92 -0.10 0.04
N HIS A 28 21.66 0.41 -1.17
CA HIS A 28 20.60 1.39 -1.41
C HIS A 28 19.20 0.77 -1.27
N LYS A 29 19.03 -0.49 -1.68
CA LYS A 29 17.79 -1.25 -1.40
C LYS A 29 17.56 -1.39 0.10
N GLN A 30 18.60 -1.74 0.85
CA GLN A 30 18.52 -1.87 2.30
C GLN A 30 18.19 -0.54 2.98
N LEU A 31 18.84 0.55 2.56
CA LEU A 31 18.52 1.89 3.03
C LEU A 31 17.05 2.24 2.78
N TYR A 32 16.54 2.02 1.58
CA TYR A 32 15.13 2.24 1.26
C TYR A 32 14.19 1.36 2.10
N ALA A 33 14.57 0.11 2.37
CA ALA A 33 13.80 -0.78 3.23
C ALA A 33 13.74 -0.25 4.67
N MET A 34 14.85 0.27 5.21
CA MET A 34 14.88 0.93 6.52
C MET A 34 13.98 2.17 6.56
N MET A 35 14.09 3.06 5.57
CA MET A 35 13.24 4.25 5.48
C MET A 35 11.75 3.89 5.40
N LYS A 36 11.40 2.87 4.63
CA LYS A 36 10.03 2.37 4.51
C LYS A 36 9.54 1.73 5.82
N ALA A 37 10.41 1.06 6.57
CA ALA A 37 10.08 0.49 7.87
C ALA A 37 9.74 1.59 8.87
N GLU A 38 10.58 2.63 8.98
CA GLU A 38 10.33 3.80 9.84
C GLU A 38 8.99 4.48 9.51
N ALA A 39 8.68 4.68 8.23
CA ALA A 39 7.39 5.21 7.81
C ALA A 39 6.21 4.26 8.13
N ALA A 40 6.40 2.94 8.03
CA ALA A 40 5.39 1.96 8.40
C ALA A 40 5.10 1.96 9.90
N GLU A 41 6.10 2.26 10.73
CA GLU A 41 5.92 2.47 12.17
C GLU A 41 5.10 3.73 12.45
N GLY A 42 5.40 4.83 11.75
CA GLY A 42 4.60 6.06 11.79
C GLY A 42 3.13 5.78 11.50
N ARG A 43 2.83 5.17 10.34
CA ARG A 43 1.47 4.76 9.97
C ARG A 43 0.81 3.92 11.07
N ARG A 44 1.53 2.97 11.66
CA ARG A 44 0.97 2.09 12.71
C ARG A 44 0.47 2.90 13.89
N ARG A 45 1.21 3.91 14.34
CA ARG A 45 0.78 4.81 15.43
C ARG A 45 -0.43 5.64 15.01
N THR A 46 -0.35 6.31 13.86
CA THR A 46 -1.43 7.22 13.40
C THR A 46 -2.74 6.50 13.17
N SER A 47 -2.69 5.32 12.54
CA SER A 47 -3.88 4.59 12.11
C SER A 47 -4.59 3.82 13.22
N GLN A 48 -4.03 3.77 14.42
CA GLN A 48 -4.63 3.12 15.58
C GLN A 48 -5.33 4.09 16.53
N ASP A 49 -4.92 5.37 16.51
CA ASP A 49 -5.39 6.37 17.45
C ASP A 49 -6.51 7.22 16.82
N SER A 50 -7.69 7.18 17.44
CA SER A 50 -8.91 7.83 16.99
C SER A 50 -8.83 9.36 17.07
N SER A 51 -7.93 9.91 17.90
CA SER A 51 -7.73 11.36 17.98
C SER A 51 -7.14 11.95 16.69
N ASN A 52 -6.51 11.11 15.86
CA ASN A 52 -5.95 11.51 14.56
C ASN A 52 -7.00 11.60 13.46
N LEU A 53 -8.22 11.12 13.70
CA LEU A 53 -9.28 11.08 12.70
C LEU A 53 -9.80 12.48 12.37
N VAL A 54 -10.29 12.64 11.14
CA VAL A 54 -11.07 13.80 10.74
C VAL A 54 -12.37 13.87 11.57
N PRO A 55 -12.87 15.07 11.92
CA PRO A 55 -14.04 15.22 12.79
C PRO A 55 -15.27 14.42 12.33
N GLN A 56 -15.45 14.27 11.02
CA GLN A 56 -16.53 13.50 10.44
C GLN A 56 -16.44 11.99 10.76
N CYS A 57 -15.23 11.45 10.89
CA CYS A 57 -14.99 10.04 11.17
C CYS A 57 -14.86 9.75 12.67
N GLN A 58 -14.63 10.76 13.51
CA GLN A 58 -14.47 10.57 14.97
C GLN A 58 -15.77 10.08 15.64
N ASN A 59 -16.93 10.54 15.18
CA ASN A 59 -18.24 10.19 15.74
C ASN A 59 -18.91 9.00 15.03
N ASP A 60 -18.30 8.46 13.98
CA ASP A 60 -18.86 7.33 13.23
C ASP A 60 -18.48 6.00 13.92
N ARG A 61 -19.50 5.31 14.43
CA ARG A 61 -19.33 4.05 15.16
C ARG A 61 -18.91 2.88 14.28
N ASN A 62 -19.02 3.01 12.95
CA ASN A 62 -18.58 1.98 11.99
C ASN A 62 -17.12 2.13 11.58
N VAL A 63 -16.46 3.23 11.98
CA VAL A 63 -15.05 3.48 11.65
C VAL A 63 -14.17 2.82 12.71
N HIS A 64 -13.57 1.69 12.33
CA HIS A 64 -12.67 0.93 13.19
C HIS A 64 -11.22 1.01 12.69
N PRO A 65 -10.22 0.92 13.60
CA PRO A 65 -8.83 0.77 13.20
C PRO A 65 -8.60 -0.51 12.38
N PRO A 66 -7.62 -0.52 11.46
CA PRO A 66 -6.71 0.58 11.14
C PRO A 66 -7.35 1.61 10.20
N TYR A 67 -7.28 2.89 10.57
CA TYR A 67 -7.84 3.99 9.80
C TYR A 67 -7.10 4.19 8.47
N SER A 68 -7.87 4.52 7.43
CA SER A 68 -7.37 4.82 6.08
C SER A 68 -6.78 6.22 5.99
N SER A 69 -5.91 6.47 5.01
CA SER A 69 -5.29 7.80 4.84
C SER A 69 -6.32 8.93 4.73
N ASN A 70 -7.46 8.69 4.07
CA ASN A 70 -8.52 9.68 3.86
C ASN A 70 -9.29 10.01 5.16
N GLN A 71 -9.16 9.18 6.18
CA GLN A 71 -9.83 9.34 7.47
C GLN A 71 -8.94 10.07 8.48
N ILE A 72 -7.65 10.23 8.20
CA ILE A 72 -6.67 10.85 9.09
C ILE A 72 -6.50 12.33 8.72
N THR A 73 -6.40 13.19 9.72
CA THR A 73 -6.18 14.63 9.52
C THR A 73 -4.80 14.94 8.97
N GLU A 74 -4.68 16.02 8.20
CA GLU A 74 -3.38 16.52 7.72
C GLU A 74 -2.45 16.91 8.88
N THR A 75 -3.02 17.40 10.00
CA THR A 75 -2.24 17.74 11.20
C THR A 75 -1.61 16.48 11.80
N ALA A 76 -2.36 15.37 11.88
CA ALA A 76 -1.81 14.10 12.35
C ALA A 76 -0.74 13.55 11.40
N MET A 77 -0.95 13.65 10.08
CA MET A 77 0.05 13.27 9.08
C MET A 77 1.33 14.08 9.23
N HIS A 78 1.23 15.40 9.36
CA HIS A 78 2.35 16.30 9.55
C HIS A 78 3.11 16.01 10.86
N ARG A 79 2.39 15.83 11.97
CA ARG A 79 2.97 15.41 13.25
C ARG A 79 3.77 14.12 13.12
N GLU A 80 3.26 13.16 12.36
CA GLU A 80 3.95 11.88 12.16
C GLU A 80 5.15 11.98 11.21
N VAL A 81 5.12 12.89 10.23
CA VAL A 81 6.32 13.22 9.43
C VAL A 81 7.45 13.69 10.34
N LEU A 82 7.16 14.59 11.27
CA LEU A 82 8.14 15.10 12.23
C LEU A 82 8.57 14.01 13.23
N ASN A 83 7.64 13.22 13.76
CA ASN A 83 7.97 12.13 14.68
C ASN A 83 8.94 11.14 14.04
N VAL A 84 8.70 10.73 12.79
CA VAL A 84 9.62 9.83 12.06
C VAL A 84 10.96 10.51 11.82
N TYR A 85 10.98 11.82 11.50
CA TYR A 85 12.23 12.56 11.33
C TYR A 85 13.07 12.56 12.62
N TYR A 86 12.46 12.83 13.76
CA TYR A 86 13.15 12.88 15.06
C TYR A 86 13.55 11.49 15.58
N SER A 87 12.77 10.45 15.27
CA SER A 87 13.07 9.07 15.66
C SER A 87 13.89 8.29 14.63
N ALA A 88 14.33 8.92 13.55
CA ALA A 88 15.02 8.25 12.45
C ALA A 88 16.39 7.70 12.88
N SER A 89 16.77 6.57 12.29
CA SER A 89 18.07 5.96 12.47
C SER A 89 19.20 6.85 11.92
N GLN A 90 20.39 6.76 12.52
CA GLN A 90 21.59 7.45 12.04
C GLN A 90 21.94 7.16 10.56
N TYR A 91 21.47 6.05 10.02
CA TYR A 91 21.69 5.68 8.61
C TYR A 91 20.73 6.39 7.64
N THR A 92 19.49 6.64 8.05
CA THR A 92 18.44 7.28 7.22
C THR A 92 18.41 8.79 7.41
N LYS A 93 18.78 9.27 8.61
CA LYS A 93 18.78 10.67 9.02
C LYS A 93 19.50 11.62 8.03
N PRO A 94 20.71 11.32 7.53
CA PRO A 94 21.41 12.22 6.61
C PRO A 94 20.62 12.49 5.32
N TYR A 95 19.84 11.52 4.85
CA TYR A 95 19.01 11.68 3.66
C TYR A 95 17.76 12.50 3.97
N TYR A 96 17.19 12.32 5.16
CA TYR A 96 16.07 13.13 5.60
C TYR A 96 16.47 14.59 5.80
N ASP A 97 17.68 14.87 6.30
CA ASP A 97 18.20 16.22 6.43
C ASP A 97 18.30 16.95 5.07
N LEU A 98 18.59 16.21 3.98
CA LEU A 98 18.58 16.77 2.62
C LEU A 98 17.19 17.17 2.14
N ALA A 99 16.15 16.51 2.63
CA ALA A 99 14.74 16.75 2.28
C ALA A 99 13.98 17.60 3.30
N HIS A 100 14.66 17.97 4.38
CA HIS A 100 14.12 18.79 5.44
C HIS A 100 13.91 20.21 4.95
N TYR A 101 12.73 20.74 5.23
CA TYR A 101 12.32 22.07 4.83
C TYR A 101 11.72 22.79 6.03
N VAL A 102 12.22 23.99 6.31
CA VAL A 102 11.71 24.86 7.37
C VAL A 102 11.30 26.19 6.74
N ASP A 103 10.04 26.57 6.92
CA ASP A 103 9.48 27.83 6.44
C ASP A 103 8.69 28.51 7.56
N GLY A 104 9.40 29.37 8.28
CA GLY A 104 8.91 30.01 9.48
C GLY A 104 8.50 29.00 10.55
N ARG A 105 7.20 28.79 10.71
CA ARG A 105 6.62 27.84 11.67
C ARG A 105 6.33 26.46 11.08
N ASN A 106 6.47 26.29 9.76
CA ASN A 106 6.15 25.06 9.07
C ASN A 106 7.43 24.25 8.82
N GLU A 107 7.59 23.15 9.55
CA GLU A 107 8.68 22.18 9.36
C GLU A 107 8.14 20.95 8.61
N ASP A 108 8.76 20.54 7.51
CA ASP A 108 8.27 19.37 6.75
C ASP A 108 9.42 18.55 6.19
N ASN A 109 9.15 17.29 5.89
CA ASN A 109 10.11 16.40 5.25
C ASN A 109 9.45 15.66 4.09
N TRP A 110 9.81 16.04 2.87
CA TRP A 110 9.11 15.51 1.69
C TRP A 110 9.42 14.03 1.45
N ILE A 111 10.60 13.52 1.84
CA ILE A 111 10.93 12.09 1.71
C ILE A 111 10.01 11.27 2.62
N ILE A 112 9.90 11.65 3.88
CA ILE A 112 9.08 10.93 4.86
C ILE A 112 7.60 11.04 4.48
N ARG A 113 7.15 12.22 4.05
CA ARG A 113 5.79 12.43 3.55
C ARG A 113 5.48 11.53 2.35
N TRP A 114 6.41 11.41 1.40
CA TRP A 114 6.27 10.52 0.25
C TRP A 114 6.18 9.06 0.67
N LEU A 115 7.05 8.61 1.58
CA LEU A 115 7.05 7.24 2.11
C LEU A 115 5.76 6.91 2.86
N LEU A 116 5.30 7.81 3.73
CA LEU A 116 4.05 7.65 4.47
C LEU A 116 2.88 7.47 3.51
N TRP A 117 2.76 8.34 2.49
CA TRP A 117 1.70 8.24 1.48
C TRP A 117 1.70 6.86 0.79
N HIS A 118 2.88 6.37 0.39
CA HIS A 118 3.00 5.05 -0.24
C HIS A 118 2.64 3.90 0.71
N VAL A 119 3.06 3.97 1.97
CA VAL A 119 2.75 2.94 2.97
C VAL A 119 1.25 2.91 3.31
N PHE A 120 0.59 4.06 3.37
CA PHE A 120 -0.85 4.13 3.50
C PHE A 120 -1.57 3.51 2.31
N ARG A 121 -1.26 3.98 1.10
CA ARG A 121 -1.95 3.56 -0.13
C ARG A 121 -1.80 2.06 -0.41
N TYR A 122 -0.62 1.49 -0.18
CA TYR A 122 -0.38 0.06 -0.40
C TYR A 122 -1.20 -0.82 0.56
N ARG A 123 -1.33 -0.42 1.84
CA ARG A 123 -2.17 -1.12 2.81
C ARG A 123 -3.65 -0.96 2.53
N ASP A 124 -4.10 0.25 2.19
CA ASP A 124 -5.51 0.52 1.92
C ASP A 124 -5.98 -0.28 0.69
N ASN A 125 -5.13 -0.43 -0.34
CA ASN A 125 -5.38 -1.30 -1.48
C ASN A 125 -5.47 -2.79 -1.09
N ARG A 126 -4.55 -3.29 -0.24
CA ARG A 126 -4.60 -4.67 0.27
C ARG A 126 -5.84 -4.94 1.13
N ASN A 127 -6.27 -3.99 1.96
CA ASN A 127 -7.47 -4.14 2.78
C ASN A 127 -8.75 -4.21 1.91
N ARG A 128 -8.81 -3.40 0.84
CA ARG A 128 -9.89 -3.46 -0.15
C ARG A 128 -9.88 -4.78 -0.94
N ASN A 129 -8.71 -5.28 -1.31
CA ASN A 129 -8.58 -6.53 -2.07
C ASN A 129 -8.79 -7.80 -1.22
N ARG A 130 -8.60 -7.75 0.10
CA ARG A 130 -8.92 -8.87 1.02
C ARG A 130 -10.42 -9.13 1.15
N GLY A 131 -11.26 -8.14 0.88
CA GLY A 131 -12.70 -8.36 0.72
C GLY A 131 -13.08 -8.93 -0.66
N ALA A 132 -12.15 -8.95 -1.62
CA ALA A 132 -12.41 -9.35 -2.99
C ALA A 132 -11.87 -10.74 -3.35
N ARG A 133 -10.75 -11.21 -2.79
CA ARG A 133 -10.17 -12.54 -3.11
C ARG A 133 -9.37 -13.13 -1.95
N SER A 134 -9.75 -14.36 -1.57
CA SER A 134 -8.93 -15.27 -0.78
C SER A 134 -7.68 -15.67 -1.56
N ASP A 135 -6.56 -15.79 -0.84
CA ASP A 135 -5.40 -16.65 -1.11
C ASP A 135 -4.68 -16.52 -2.46
N SER A 136 -3.48 -15.94 -2.44
CA SER A 136 -2.29 -16.35 -3.21
C SER A 136 -1.14 -15.39 -2.86
N ASP A 137 -0.20 -15.88 -2.07
CA ASP A 137 1.14 -15.31 -1.87
C ASP A 137 1.91 -15.33 -3.19
N GLU A 138 2.21 -14.16 -3.75
CA GLU A 138 3.23 -14.02 -4.80
C GLU A 138 3.94 -12.66 -4.59
N ASP A 139 5.06 -12.71 -3.86
CA ASP A 139 6.14 -11.72 -3.94
C ASP A 139 6.74 -11.85 -5.33
N LEU A 140 6.53 -10.91 -6.26
CA LEU A 140 7.33 -10.77 -7.47
C LEU A 140 7.18 -9.39 -8.11
N CYS A 141 8.31 -8.91 -8.60
CA CYS A 141 8.52 -7.64 -9.27
C CYS A 141 7.95 -7.63 -10.69
N THR A 142 7.65 -6.43 -11.19
CA THR A 142 7.74 -6.03 -12.62
C THR A 142 7.01 -6.92 -13.66
N GLY A 143 5.86 -6.47 -14.16
CA GLY A 143 5.15 -7.14 -15.25
C GLY A 143 4.52 -6.17 -16.24
N HIS A 144 5.24 -5.94 -17.33
CA HIS A 144 4.86 -5.19 -18.52
C HIS A 144 3.61 -5.78 -19.18
N SER A 145 2.65 -4.93 -19.56
CA SER A 145 1.49 -5.34 -20.36
C SER A 145 1.85 -5.36 -21.83
N THR A 146 1.95 -6.55 -22.42
CA THR A 146 1.64 -6.77 -23.84
C THR A 146 1.07 -8.16 -24.03
N ALA A 147 -0.09 -8.19 -24.69
CA ALA A 147 -0.96 -9.32 -24.86
C ALA A 147 -0.44 -10.36 -25.87
N THR A 148 -1.17 -11.49 -25.87
CA THR A 148 -1.47 -12.41 -26.99
C THR A 148 -0.60 -13.65 -27.15
N GLY A 149 -1.24 -14.82 -27.18
CA GLY A 149 -0.72 -16.00 -27.89
C GLY A 149 -0.68 -17.31 -27.11
N GLN A 150 -1.83 -17.96 -26.95
CA GLN A 150 -1.97 -19.35 -26.50
C GLN A 150 -1.58 -20.33 -27.63
N PRO A 151 -0.90 -21.45 -27.35
CA PRO A 151 -1.32 -22.69 -28.00
C PRO A 151 -1.49 -23.88 -27.05
N LYS A 152 -2.44 -24.73 -27.45
CA LYS A 152 -2.95 -25.92 -26.77
C LYS A 152 -2.01 -27.13 -26.98
N SER A 153 -1.90 -27.97 -25.96
CA SER A 153 -1.47 -29.38 -26.00
C SER A 153 -2.09 -30.05 -24.76
N GLY A 154 -2.81 -31.17 -24.75
CA GLY A 154 -2.87 -32.32 -25.64
C GLY A 154 -2.45 -33.56 -24.84
N SER A 155 -3.40 -34.36 -24.31
CA SER A 155 -3.36 -35.82 -23.96
C SER A 155 -4.55 -36.17 -23.01
N ARG A 156 -5.54 -37.00 -23.40
CA ARG A 156 -5.64 -38.50 -23.31
C ARG A 156 -5.60 -39.03 -21.86
N GLU A 157 -6.44 -39.93 -21.32
CA GLU A 157 -7.40 -40.91 -21.87
C GLU A 157 -8.24 -41.58 -20.73
N VAL A 158 -9.56 -41.79 -20.95
CA VAL A 158 -10.50 -42.92 -20.64
C VAL A 158 -10.61 -43.61 -19.26
N LYS A 159 -11.87 -43.72 -18.74
CA LYS A 159 -12.62 -44.95 -18.31
C LYS A 159 -14.09 -44.58 -17.91
N ARG A 160 -15.18 -44.96 -18.62
CA ARG A 160 -16.05 -46.19 -18.50
C ARG A 160 -16.45 -46.55 -17.05
N ASP A 161 -17.69 -46.83 -16.62
CA ASP A 161 -19.01 -47.10 -17.22
C ASP A 161 -20.14 -46.92 -16.14
N ASN A 162 -21.39 -46.79 -16.61
CA ASN A 162 -22.65 -47.36 -16.07
C ASN A 162 -23.61 -46.57 -15.12
N ALA A 163 -24.86 -46.49 -15.62
CA ALA A 163 -26.19 -46.48 -14.98
C ALA A 163 -26.47 -45.67 -13.69
N ASN A 164 -27.37 -44.69 -13.77
CA ASN A 164 -28.78 -44.84 -13.36
C ASN A 164 -29.52 -43.51 -13.58
N GLY A 165 -30.60 -43.52 -14.36
CA GLY A 165 -31.42 -42.34 -14.61
C GLY A 165 -32.40 -42.10 -13.48
N GLN A 166 -32.20 -41.01 -12.73
CA GLN A 166 -33.23 -40.38 -11.91
C GLN A 166 -33.14 -38.86 -12.05
N SER A 167 -34.17 -38.33 -12.71
CA SER A 167 -34.45 -36.91 -12.90
C SER A 167 -34.75 -36.22 -11.57
N VAL A 168 -33.96 -35.22 -11.20
CA VAL A 168 -34.33 -34.24 -10.17
C VAL A 168 -34.55 -32.90 -10.86
N VAL A 169 -35.82 -32.59 -11.12
CA VAL A 169 -36.23 -31.27 -11.62
C VAL A 169 -36.23 -30.33 -10.41
N PRO A 170 -35.53 -29.17 -10.44
CA PRO A 170 -35.59 -28.21 -9.35
C PRO A 170 -36.95 -27.50 -9.34
N TYR A 171 -37.50 -27.29 -8.15
CA TYR A 171 -38.73 -26.55 -7.89
C TYR A 171 -38.62 -25.08 -8.37
N ASP A 172 -39.59 -24.63 -9.17
CA ASP A 172 -39.72 -23.26 -9.68
C ASP A 172 -41.08 -22.67 -9.23
N PRO A 173 -41.11 -21.65 -8.35
CA PRO A 173 -42.33 -21.16 -7.71
C PRO A 173 -43.16 -20.15 -8.51
N ILE A 174 -42.91 -19.93 -9.81
CA ILE A 174 -43.64 -18.91 -10.61
C ILE A 174 -44.56 -19.55 -11.66
N ARG A 175 -45.52 -20.39 -11.23
CA ARG A 175 -46.59 -20.91 -12.10
C ARG A 175 -47.94 -21.17 -11.40
N ASP A 176 -48.32 -20.35 -10.42
CA ASP A 176 -49.65 -20.44 -9.81
C ASP A 176 -50.30 -19.06 -9.58
N LEU A 177 -50.58 -18.36 -10.69
CA LEU A 177 -51.54 -17.26 -10.79
C LEU A 177 -52.27 -17.34 -12.14
#